data_AF-A0A1G3APZ9-F1
#
_entry.id   AF-A0A1G3APZ9-F1
#
_cell.length_a   1.000
_cell.length_b   1.000
_cell.length_c   1.000
_cell.angle_alpha   90.00
_cell.angle_beta   90.00
_cell.angle_gamma   90.00
#
_symmetry.space_group_name_H-M   'P 1'
#
loop_
_entity.id
_entity.type
_entity.pdbx_description
1 polymer ?
#
loop_
_entity_poly.entity_id
_entity_poly.type
_entity_poly.pdbx_seq_one_letter_code
_entity_poly.pdbx_strand_id
1 'polypeptide(L)'
;QTAGETIRASCRQLQAFLDQQGVDLRVVPGADVRIEPDMIRKIDAGDVVTLADHRRYVLLELPHEIYFPLGRLLRDFDAAGLIGILSHPERNQGILGQPHVLEALVDAGCLLQVTAGSLTGTFGPQVKDFAEWLVLEGFVHFVATDGHGAKARRPLLRRAFDRVAQLAGDRAAGELCSGNPARVVDNRVVAPGRHKPRSPRRGLRAFKAIRPLGCWQSCCPPHRRTV
;
A
#
# COMPACT_ATOMS: atom_id res chain seq x y z
N GLN A 1 -10.39 -10.58 -14.17
CA GLN A 1 -10.73 -9.39 -13.37
C GLN A 1 -12.23 -9.27 -13.30
N THR A 2 -12.78 -8.78 -12.18
CA THR A 2 -14.19 -8.43 -12.08
C THR A 2 -14.44 -7.15 -12.86
N ALA A 3 -15.45 -7.11 -13.74
CA ALA A 3 -15.75 -5.92 -14.54
C ALA A 3 -16.15 -4.74 -13.64
N GLY A 4 -15.77 -3.52 -14.04
CA GLY A 4 -16.02 -2.33 -13.23
C GLY A 4 -17.50 -2.07 -12.94
N GLU A 5 -18.39 -2.34 -13.90
CA GLU A 5 -19.84 -2.22 -13.65
C GLU A 5 -20.35 -3.24 -12.62
N THR A 6 -19.79 -4.44 -12.58
CA THR A 6 -20.13 -5.43 -11.55
C THR A 6 -19.73 -4.94 -10.16
N ILE A 7 -18.58 -4.29 -10.02
CA ILE A 7 -18.14 -3.68 -8.75
C ILE A 7 -19.12 -2.57 -8.34
N ARG A 8 -19.43 -1.63 -9.24
CA ARG A 8 -20.36 -0.52 -8.97
C ARG A 8 -21.74 -1.03 -8.56
N ALA A 9 -22.28 -2.00 -9.29
CA ALA A 9 -23.57 -2.63 -8.98
C ALA A 9 -23.57 -3.31 -7.62
N SER A 10 -22.51 -4.07 -7.29
CA SER A 10 -22.37 -4.75 -6.00
C SER A 10 -22.27 -3.76 -4.84
N CYS A 11 -21.55 -2.65 -5.01
CA CYS A 11 -21.50 -1.57 -4.02
C CYS A 11 -22.88 -0.94 -3.77
N ARG A 12 -23.66 -0.66 -4.84
CA ARG A 12 -25.03 -0.15 -4.72
C ARG A 12 -25.94 -1.14 -3.98
N GLN A 13 -25.83 -2.43 -4.29
CA GLN A 13 -26.61 -3.47 -3.62
C GLN A 13 -26.26 -3.55 -2.13
N LEU A 14 -24.97 -3.50 -1.78
CA LEU A 14 -24.54 -3.52 -0.39
C LEU A 14 -24.98 -2.26 0.37
N GLN A 15 -24.87 -1.08 -0.24
CA GLN A 15 -25.35 0.17 0.36
C GLN A 15 -26.84 0.08 0.68
N ALA A 16 -27.66 -0.34 -0.29
CA ALA A 16 -29.10 -0.48 -0.10
C ALA A 16 -29.44 -1.46 1.03
N PHE A 17 -28.69 -2.56 1.15
CA PHE A 17 -28.84 -3.49 2.27
C PHE A 17 -28.50 -2.84 3.61
N LEU A 18 -27.38 -2.11 3.71
CA LEU A 18 -26.97 -1.42 4.94
C LEU A 18 -27.98 -0.34 5.36
N ASP A 19 -28.52 0.42 4.41
CA ASP A 19 -29.53 1.44 4.64
C ASP A 19 -30.82 0.82 5.19
N GLN A 20 -31.26 -0.31 4.61
CA GLN A 20 -32.43 -1.06 5.11
C GLN A 20 -32.24 -1.61 6.52
N GLN A 21 -31.00 -1.94 6.89
CA GLN A 21 -30.65 -2.40 8.24
C GLN A 21 -30.35 -1.24 9.20
N GLY A 22 -30.41 0.03 8.75
CA GLY A 22 -30.10 1.20 9.57
C GLY A 22 -28.63 1.29 10.01
N VAL A 23 -27.71 0.70 9.23
CA VAL A 23 -26.27 0.73 9.52
C VAL A 23 -25.64 1.95 8.86
N ASP A 24 -25.17 2.90 9.67
CA ASP A 24 -24.48 4.12 9.21
C ASP A 24 -23.07 3.80 8.69
N LEU A 25 -23.02 3.27 7.47
CA LEU A 25 -21.80 2.95 6.75
C LEU A 25 -21.97 3.28 5.27
N ARG A 26 -21.12 4.18 4.78
CA ARG A 26 -21.04 4.51 3.36
C ARG A 26 -20.12 3.54 2.62
N VAL A 27 -20.63 2.94 1.56
CA VAL A 27 -19.90 2.06 0.63
C VAL A 27 -19.60 2.85 -0.64
N VAL A 28 -18.34 2.83 -1.07
CA VAL A 28 -17.89 3.46 -2.32
C VAL A 28 -17.20 2.43 -3.22
N PRO A 29 -17.32 2.54 -4.55
CA PRO A 29 -16.62 1.64 -5.46
C PRO A 29 -15.10 1.80 -5.38
N GLY A 30 -14.39 0.71 -5.66
CA GLY A 30 -12.93 0.66 -5.73
C GLY A 30 -12.48 -0.77 -5.98
N ALA A 31 -11.26 -0.92 -6.47
CA ALA A 31 -10.64 -2.22 -6.69
C ALA A 31 -9.18 -2.20 -6.21
N ASP A 32 -8.72 -3.32 -5.68
CA ASP A 32 -7.29 -3.62 -5.59
C ASP A 32 -6.86 -4.24 -6.93
N VAL A 33 -6.07 -3.49 -7.70
CA VAL A 33 -5.85 -3.78 -9.11
C VAL A 33 -4.46 -4.38 -9.28
N ARG A 34 -4.43 -5.64 -9.69
CA ARG A 34 -3.18 -6.25 -10.13
C ARG A 34 -2.62 -5.48 -11.33
N ILE A 35 -1.34 -5.11 -11.26
CA ILE A 35 -0.69 -4.38 -12.35
C ILE A 35 -0.69 -5.20 -13.65
N GLU A 36 -1.14 -4.56 -14.72
CA GLU A 36 -1.29 -5.16 -16.04
C GLU A 36 -1.12 -4.13 -17.17
N PRO A 37 -0.88 -4.58 -18.42
CA PRO A 37 -0.82 -3.69 -19.58
C PRO A 37 -2.13 -2.93 -19.83
N ASP A 38 -2.01 -1.78 -20.50
CA ASP A 38 -3.12 -0.92 -20.93
C ASP A 38 -4.05 -0.44 -19.79
N MET A 39 -3.57 -0.43 -18.54
CA MET A 39 -4.37 -0.06 -17.38
C MET A 39 -5.04 1.32 -17.51
N ILE A 40 -4.33 2.31 -18.06
CA ILE A 40 -4.89 3.66 -18.29
C ILE A 40 -6.11 3.59 -19.21
N ARG A 41 -6.01 2.88 -20.34
CA ARG A 41 -7.14 2.69 -21.27
C ARG A 41 -8.30 1.99 -20.60
N LYS A 42 -8.02 0.99 -19.76
CA LYS A 42 -9.06 0.25 -19.00
C LYS A 42 -9.71 1.12 -17.93
N ILE A 43 -8.97 2.04 -17.29
CA ILE A 43 -9.53 3.04 -16.37
C ILE A 43 -10.44 3.99 -17.15
N ASP A 44 -10.01 4.47 -18.33
CA ASP A 44 -10.79 5.38 -19.16
C ASP A 44 -12.10 4.74 -19.64
N ALA A 45 -12.04 3.47 -20.05
CA ALA A 45 -13.18 2.64 -20.42
C ALA A 45 -14.09 2.29 -19.23
N GLY A 46 -13.63 2.47 -17.99
CA GLY A 46 -14.38 2.16 -16.78
C GLY A 46 -14.33 0.68 -16.36
N ASP A 47 -13.49 -0.13 -17.01
CA ASP A 47 -13.26 -1.55 -16.70
C ASP A 47 -12.45 -1.73 -15.42
N VAL A 48 -11.49 -0.83 -15.17
CA VAL A 48 -10.71 -0.75 -13.94
C VAL A 48 -11.25 0.40 -13.08
N VAL A 49 -11.63 0.08 -11.84
CA VAL A 49 -12.27 1.03 -10.92
C VAL A 49 -11.24 1.62 -9.97
N THR A 50 -11.04 2.94 -10.02
CA THR A 50 -10.22 3.67 -9.04
C THR A 50 -10.92 3.76 -7.69
N LEU A 51 -10.17 4.00 -6.62
CA LEU A 51 -10.77 4.22 -5.29
C LEU A 51 -11.74 5.41 -5.31
N ALA A 52 -12.94 5.17 -4.80
CA ALA A 52 -14.08 6.09 -4.80
C ALA A 52 -14.52 6.58 -6.20
N ASP A 53 -14.09 5.89 -7.27
CA ASP A 53 -14.52 6.08 -8.66
C ASP A 53 -14.34 7.50 -9.24
N HIS A 54 -13.41 8.28 -8.68
CA HIS A 54 -13.10 9.64 -9.16
C HIS A 54 -12.06 9.70 -10.29
N ARG A 55 -11.63 8.54 -10.82
CA ARG A 55 -10.55 8.41 -11.83
C ARG A 55 -9.25 9.12 -11.42
N ARG A 56 -8.84 8.94 -10.17
CA ARG A 56 -7.63 9.58 -9.63
C ARG A 56 -6.71 8.65 -8.87
N TYR A 57 -7.24 7.91 -7.88
CA TYR A 57 -6.44 7.07 -7.00
C TYR A 57 -6.56 5.61 -7.39
N VAL A 58 -5.47 4.99 -7.85
CA VAL A 58 -5.43 3.58 -8.28
C VAL A 58 -4.74 2.75 -7.21
N LEU A 59 -5.43 1.80 -6.59
CA LEU A 59 -4.82 0.84 -5.67
C LEU A 59 -4.15 -0.28 -6.48
N LEU A 60 -2.85 -0.45 -6.31
CA LEU A 60 -2.00 -1.31 -7.12
C LEU A 60 -1.50 -2.49 -6.28
N GLU A 61 -1.81 -3.70 -6.72
CA GLU A 61 -1.30 -4.95 -6.14
C GLU A 61 -0.16 -5.52 -6.98
N LEU A 62 0.95 -5.81 -6.30
CA LEU A 62 2.05 -6.62 -6.84
C LEU A 62 1.81 -8.11 -6.61
N PRO A 63 2.31 -9.01 -7.48
CA PRO A 63 2.42 -10.43 -7.15
C PRO A 63 3.19 -10.63 -5.85
N HIS A 64 2.71 -11.49 -4.95
CA HIS A 64 3.25 -11.62 -3.59
C HIS A 64 4.77 -11.83 -3.52
N GLU A 65 5.32 -12.64 -4.43
CA GLU A 65 6.72 -13.07 -4.39
C GLU A 65 7.69 -12.10 -5.08
N ILE A 66 7.21 -11.28 -6.01
CA ILE A 66 8.08 -10.57 -6.96
C ILE A 66 7.82 -9.07 -6.89
N TYR A 67 8.91 -8.31 -6.88
CA TYR A 67 8.90 -6.89 -7.20
C TYR A 67 9.38 -6.69 -8.63
N PHE A 68 8.74 -5.77 -9.34
CA PHE A 68 9.23 -5.23 -10.61
C PHE A 68 9.16 -3.70 -10.60
N PRO A 69 10.06 -3.00 -11.32
CA PRO A 69 10.09 -1.55 -11.31
C PRO A 69 8.80 -0.90 -11.84
N LEU A 70 8.21 -0.01 -11.04
CA LEU A 70 6.98 0.70 -11.39
C LEU A 70 7.20 2.08 -12.01
N GLY A 71 8.45 2.52 -12.17
CA GLY A 71 8.76 3.90 -12.56
C GLY A 71 8.14 4.34 -13.89
N ARG A 72 8.03 3.44 -14.89
CA ARG A 72 7.33 3.77 -16.15
C ARG A 72 5.83 3.95 -15.93
N LEU A 73 5.19 3.00 -15.24
CA LEU A 73 3.77 3.05 -14.91
C LEU A 73 3.42 4.32 -14.14
N LEU A 74 4.22 4.68 -13.13
CA LEU A 74 4.00 5.87 -12.32
C LEU A 74 4.11 7.16 -13.14
N ARG A 75 5.06 7.25 -14.09
CA ARG A 75 5.13 8.39 -15.02
C ARG A 75 3.92 8.45 -15.96
N ASP A 76 3.51 7.30 -16.49
CA ASP A 76 2.34 7.23 -17.36
C ASP A 76 1.06 7.63 -16.59
N PHE A 77 0.97 7.25 -15.30
CA PHE A 77 -0.11 7.66 -14.40
C PHE A 77 -0.10 9.17 -14.13
N ASP A 78 1.06 9.74 -13.78
CA ASP A 78 1.19 11.17 -13.53
C ASP A 78 0.77 11.99 -14.77
N ALA A 79 1.22 11.59 -15.96
CA ALA A 79 0.81 12.20 -17.23
C ALA A 79 -0.71 12.11 -17.50
N ALA A 80 -1.39 11.09 -16.95
CA ALA A 80 -2.84 10.92 -17.03
C ALA A 80 -3.61 11.53 -15.84
N GLY A 81 -2.93 12.22 -14.91
CA GLY A 81 -3.54 12.77 -13.69
C GLY A 81 -3.93 11.72 -12.64
N LEU A 82 -3.39 10.50 -12.77
CA LEU A 82 -3.60 9.37 -11.87
C LEU A 82 -2.48 9.30 -10.82
N ILE A 83 -2.82 8.79 -9.64
CA ILE A 83 -1.91 8.58 -8.52
C ILE A 83 -2.00 7.11 -8.11
N GLY A 84 -0.86 6.41 -8.20
CA GLY A 84 -0.74 5.03 -7.74
C GLY A 84 -0.61 4.94 -6.23
N ILE A 85 -1.38 4.03 -5.62
CA ILE A 85 -1.26 3.62 -4.22
C ILE A 85 -0.81 2.17 -4.22
N LEU A 86 0.42 1.89 -3.80
CA LEU A 86 0.89 0.51 -3.67
C LEU A 86 0.27 -0.15 -2.44
N SER A 87 -0.51 -1.21 -2.64
CA SER A 87 -1.14 -1.97 -1.56
C SER A 87 -0.13 -2.88 -0.87
N HIS A 88 -0.22 -2.89 0.46
CA HIS A 88 0.50 -3.75 1.39
C HIS A 88 1.94 -4.15 0.98
N PRO A 89 2.83 -3.18 0.69
CA PRO A 89 4.20 -3.47 0.27
C PRO A 89 4.98 -4.24 1.34
N GLU A 90 4.56 -4.14 2.61
CA GLU A 90 5.17 -4.86 3.73
C GLU A 90 5.00 -6.38 3.65
N ARG A 91 4.05 -6.86 2.83
CA ARG A 91 3.77 -8.27 2.62
C ARG A 91 4.46 -8.82 1.36
N ASN A 92 5.05 -7.99 0.52
CA ASN A 92 5.68 -8.45 -0.73
C ASN A 92 7.10 -8.97 -0.46
N GLN A 93 7.39 -10.21 -0.82
CA GLN A 93 8.71 -10.83 -0.57
C GLN A 93 9.82 -10.17 -1.38
N GLY A 94 9.53 -9.77 -2.61
CA GLY A 94 10.45 -9.00 -3.44
C GLY A 94 10.86 -7.69 -2.77
N ILE A 95 9.91 -6.92 -2.25
CA ILE A 95 10.18 -5.66 -1.53
C ILE A 95 10.91 -5.93 -0.21
N LEU A 96 10.54 -6.96 0.55
CA LEU A 96 11.25 -7.35 1.78
C LEU A 96 12.74 -7.65 1.53
N GLY A 97 13.07 -8.25 0.39
CA GLY A 97 14.45 -8.50 -0.04
C GLY A 97 15.21 -7.26 -0.49
N GLN A 98 14.51 -6.19 -0.88
CA GLN A 98 15.11 -4.93 -1.34
C GLN A 98 14.29 -3.70 -0.91
N PRO A 99 14.22 -3.38 0.40
CA PRO A 99 13.34 -2.31 0.91
C PRO A 99 13.64 -0.91 0.36
N HIS A 100 14.87 -0.67 -0.10
CA HIS A 100 15.33 0.62 -0.64
C HIS A 100 14.54 1.07 -1.86
N VAL A 101 13.89 0.15 -2.60
CA VAL A 101 13.07 0.52 -3.77
C VAL A 101 11.88 1.40 -3.41
N LEU A 102 11.39 1.34 -2.16
CA LEU A 102 10.26 2.14 -1.72
C LEU A 102 10.56 3.64 -1.69
N GLU A 103 11.83 4.03 -1.49
CA GLU A 103 12.25 5.44 -1.57
C GLU A 103 11.98 6.02 -2.95
N ALA A 104 12.49 5.36 -3.99
CA ALA A 104 12.30 5.78 -5.36
C ALA A 104 10.81 5.81 -5.77
N LEU A 105 9.98 4.90 -5.25
CA LEU A 105 8.54 4.91 -5.52
C LEU A 105 7.84 6.10 -4.87
N VAL A 106 8.12 6.36 -3.59
CA VAL A 106 7.51 7.47 -2.86
C VAL A 106 7.98 8.83 -3.39
N ASP A 107 9.25 8.95 -3.76
CA ASP A 107 9.81 10.15 -4.40
C ASP A 107 9.20 10.38 -5.79
N ALA A 108 8.80 9.33 -6.49
CA ALA A 108 8.05 9.40 -7.74
C ALA A 108 6.54 9.65 -7.55
N GLY A 109 6.09 9.97 -6.32
CA GLY A 109 4.69 10.29 -6.03
C GLY A 109 3.77 9.09 -5.76
N CYS A 110 4.31 7.87 -5.69
CA CYS A 110 3.53 6.69 -5.29
C CYS A 110 3.21 6.75 -3.80
N LEU A 111 1.94 6.55 -3.45
CA LEU A 111 1.51 6.47 -2.05
C LEU A 111 1.53 5.01 -1.59
N LEU A 112 1.69 4.77 -0.29
CA LEU A 112 1.76 3.41 0.26
C LEU A 112 0.63 3.16 1.27
N GLN A 113 -0.02 2.01 1.15
CA GLN A 113 -1.02 1.52 2.10
C GLN A 113 -0.50 0.29 2.84
N VAL A 114 -0.43 0.34 4.17
CA VAL A 114 -0.04 -0.80 5.02
C VAL A 114 -1.28 -1.49 5.60
N THR A 115 -1.27 -2.82 5.67
CA THR A 115 -2.40 -3.58 6.22
C THR A 115 -2.39 -3.54 7.75
N ALA A 116 -3.56 -3.31 8.35
CA ALA A 116 -3.76 -3.26 9.81
C ALA A 116 -3.26 -4.53 10.51
N GLY A 117 -3.53 -5.69 9.90
CA GLY A 117 -3.04 -6.99 10.37
C GLY A 117 -1.51 -7.05 10.51
N SER A 118 -0.78 -6.43 9.57
CA SER A 118 0.69 -6.36 9.57
C SER A 118 1.22 -5.67 10.83
N LEU A 119 0.65 -4.50 11.17
CA LEU A 119 1.02 -3.74 12.38
C LEU A 119 0.66 -4.47 13.69
N THR A 120 -0.32 -5.38 13.64
CA THR A 120 -0.75 -6.16 14.81
C THR A 120 -0.12 -7.56 14.89
N GLY A 121 0.74 -7.93 13.93
CA GLY A 121 1.46 -9.21 13.92
C GLY A 121 0.71 -10.39 13.31
N THR A 122 -0.40 -10.17 12.59
CA THR A 122 -1.18 -11.24 11.95
C THR A 122 -0.36 -12.05 10.93
N PHE A 123 0.58 -11.40 10.25
CA PHE A 123 1.41 -12.01 9.19
C PHE A 123 2.83 -12.35 9.64
N GLY A 124 3.03 -12.50 10.96
CA GLY A 124 4.32 -12.86 11.53
C GLY A 124 5.21 -11.66 11.88
N PRO A 125 6.32 -11.90 12.61
CA PRO A 125 7.16 -10.86 13.18
C PRO A 125 7.90 -10.04 12.12
N GLN A 126 8.37 -10.67 11.03
CA GLN A 126 9.11 -9.97 9.97
C GLN A 126 8.25 -8.90 9.28
N VAL A 127 7.02 -9.27 8.89
CA VAL A 127 6.07 -8.35 8.26
C VAL A 127 5.69 -7.23 9.23
N LYS A 128 5.51 -7.55 10.51
CA LYS A 128 5.24 -6.56 11.55
C LYS A 128 6.38 -5.58 11.71
N ASP A 129 7.61 -6.05 11.89
CA ASP A 129 8.78 -5.20 12.09
C ASP A 129 9.00 -4.28 10.87
N PHE A 130 8.77 -4.80 9.66
CA PHE A 130 8.86 -4.00 8.45
C PHE A 130 7.74 -2.96 8.34
N ALA A 131 6.49 -3.34 8.65
CA ALA A 131 5.36 -2.41 8.70
C ALA A 131 5.61 -1.25 9.69
N GLU A 132 6.10 -1.56 10.88
CA GLU A 132 6.41 -0.56 11.91
C GLU A 132 7.56 0.35 11.47
N TRP A 133 8.59 -0.21 10.82
CA TRP A 133 9.67 0.57 10.25
C TRP A 133 9.18 1.55 9.18
N LEU A 134 8.29 1.11 8.27
CA LEU A 134 7.71 2.00 7.26
C LEU A 134 6.97 3.18 7.89
N VAL A 135 6.23 2.95 8.98
CA VAL A 135 5.55 4.01 9.73
C VAL A 135 6.56 4.97 10.36
N LEU A 136 7.60 4.46 11.03
CA LEU A 136 8.62 5.27 11.69
C LEU A 136 9.46 6.10 10.72
N GLU A 137 9.75 5.57 9.54
CA GLU A 137 10.47 6.27 8.48
C GLU A 137 9.59 7.20 7.64
N GLY A 138 8.28 7.23 7.92
CA GLY A 138 7.32 8.14 7.30
C GLY A 138 6.89 7.76 5.88
N PHE A 139 7.07 6.50 5.46
CA PHE A 139 6.69 6.04 4.12
C PHE A 139 5.19 5.78 3.96
N VAL A 140 4.49 5.51 5.06
CA VAL A 140 3.09 5.08 5.02
C VAL A 140 2.17 6.27 4.82
N HIS A 141 1.22 6.14 3.90
CA HIS A 141 0.21 7.16 3.63
C HIS A 141 -1.18 6.71 4.09
N PHE A 142 -1.42 5.39 4.12
CA PHE A 142 -2.69 4.81 4.54
C PHE A 142 -2.49 3.57 5.42
N VAL A 143 -3.38 3.37 6.38
CA VAL A 143 -3.57 2.08 7.05
C VAL A 143 -4.98 1.60 6.76
N ALA A 144 -5.11 0.42 6.16
CA ALA A 144 -6.39 -0.19 5.80
C ALA A 144 -6.51 -1.61 6.35
N THR A 145 -7.73 -2.10 6.48
CA THR A 145 -7.98 -3.41 7.12
C THR A 145 -7.56 -4.59 6.27
N ASP A 146 -7.75 -4.49 4.95
CA ASP A 146 -7.64 -5.61 4.01
C ASP A 146 -8.47 -6.82 4.50
N GLY A 147 -9.65 -6.51 5.03
CA GLY A 147 -10.53 -7.45 5.71
C GLY A 147 -11.36 -8.28 4.74
N HIS A 148 -11.45 -9.59 4.99
CA HIS A 148 -12.18 -10.53 4.13
C HIS A 148 -13.29 -11.29 4.87
N GLY A 149 -13.52 -11.00 6.15
CA GLY A 149 -14.62 -11.59 6.91
C GLY A 149 -14.58 -11.32 8.41
N ALA A 150 -15.65 -11.73 9.09
CA ALA A 150 -15.80 -11.56 10.54
C ALA A 150 -14.97 -12.57 11.36
N LYS A 151 -14.51 -13.67 10.75
CA LYS A 151 -13.74 -14.74 11.40
C LYS A 151 -12.27 -14.72 10.99
N ALA A 152 -11.99 -14.87 9.70
CA ALA A 152 -10.66 -14.77 9.12
C ALA A 152 -10.43 -13.37 8.51
N ARG A 153 -9.22 -12.81 8.66
CA ARG A 153 -8.85 -11.45 8.21
C ARG A 153 -9.88 -10.41 8.68
N ARG A 154 -10.05 -10.33 10.00
CA ARG A 154 -10.97 -9.39 10.65
C ARG A 154 -10.50 -7.94 10.46
N PRO A 155 -11.44 -6.97 10.38
CA PRO A 155 -11.10 -5.56 10.28
C PRO A 155 -10.59 -5.01 11.62
N LEU A 156 -9.30 -5.21 11.91
CA LEU A 156 -8.64 -4.85 13.18
C LEU A 156 -8.13 -3.39 13.21
N LEU A 157 -8.85 -2.45 12.59
CA LEU A 157 -8.34 -1.08 12.37
C LEU A 157 -8.02 -0.35 13.67
N ARG A 158 -8.82 -0.54 14.73
CA ARG A 158 -8.58 0.12 16.03
C ARG A 158 -7.23 -0.27 16.63
N ARG A 159 -6.85 -1.55 16.57
CA ARG A 159 -5.56 -2.01 17.10
C ARG A 159 -4.39 -1.45 16.29
N ALA A 160 -4.54 -1.35 14.98
CA ALA A 160 -3.54 -0.72 14.13
C ALA A 160 -3.41 0.78 14.41
N PHE A 161 -4.54 1.49 14.63
CA PHE A 161 -4.54 2.88 15.05
C PHE A 161 -3.74 3.08 16.35
N ASP A 162 -4.07 2.30 17.40
CA ASP A 162 -3.39 2.40 18.69
C ASP A 162 -1.88 2.11 18.54
N ARG A 163 -1.51 1.18 17.63
CA ARG A 163 -0.11 0.88 17.35
C ARG A 163 0.60 2.04 16.63
N VAL A 164 0.00 2.64 15.61
CA VAL A 164 0.56 3.82 14.93
C VAL A 164 0.68 4.98 15.92
N ALA A 165 -0.29 5.18 16.80
CA ALA A 165 -0.25 6.22 17.82
C ALA A 165 0.94 6.04 18.78
N GLN A 166 1.24 4.80 19.17
CA GLN A 166 2.43 4.49 19.97
C GLN A 166 3.74 4.79 19.25
N LEU A 167 3.81 4.53 17.94
CA LEU A 167 5.02 4.70 17.13
C LEU A 167 5.27 6.16 16.73
N ALA A 168 4.22 6.83 16.27
CA ALA A 168 4.29 8.10 15.53
C ALA A 168 3.38 9.21 16.09
N GLY A 169 2.61 8.93 17.14
CA GLY A 169 1.68 9.87 17.79
C GLY A 169 0.27 9.87 17.21
N ASP A 170 -0.69 10.37 18.00
CA ASP A 170 -2.13 10.34 17.67
C ASP A 170 -2.47 11.08 16.38
N ARG A 171 -1.76 12.18 16.09
CA ARG A 171 -1.94 12.93 14.84
C ARG A 171 -1.61 12.07 13.62
N ALA A 172 -0.51 11.33 13.65
CA ALA A 172 -0.13 10.44 12.57
C ALA A 172 -1.16 9.29 12.43
N ALA A 173 -1.59 8.70 13.55
CA ALA A 173 -2.63 7.67 13.53
C ALA A 173 -3.94 8.18 12.92
N GLY A 174 -4.40 9.37 13.30
CA GLY A 174 -5.58 10.01 12.73
C GLY A 174 -5.44 10.26 11.22
N GLU A 175 -4.29 10.76 10.78
CA GLU A 175 -4.05 11.04 9.37
C GLU A 175 -3.99 9.77 8.52
N LEU A 176 -3.25 8.74 8.97
CA LEU A 176 -3.06 7.51 8.20
C LEU A 176 -4.30 6.60 8.19
N CYS A 177 -5.07 6.55 9.28
CA CYS A 177 -6.23 5.67 9.39
C CYS A 177 -7.55 6.33 8.98
N SER A 178 -7.63 7.66 8.91
CA SER A 178 -8.90 8.37 8.67
C SER A 178 -8.76 9.58 7.77
N GLY A 179 -7.80 10.47 8.03
CA GLY A 179 -7.64 11.71 7.26
C GLY A 179 -7.35 11.47 5.78
N ASN A 180 -6.27 10.76 5.47
CA ASN A 180 -5.88 10.44 4.09
C ASN A 180 -6.93 9.57 3.37
N PRO A 181 -7.48 8.50 3.98
CA PRO A 181 -8.60 7.79 3.38
C PRO A 181 -9.79 8.69 3.03
N ALA A 182 -10.18 9.61 3.92
CA ALA A 182 -11.27 10.55 3.66
C ALA A 182 -10.94 11.49 2.49
N ARG A 183 -9.69 11.97 2.38
CA ARG A 183 -9.25 12.77 1.22
C ARG A 183 -9.43 12.01 -0.09
N VAL A 184 -9.08 10.73 -0.15
CA VAL A 184 -9.29 9.90 -1.35
C VAL A 184 -10.78 9.81 -1.70
N VAL A 185 -11.64 9.56 -0.71
CA VAL A 185 -13.10 9.47 -0.91
C VAL A 185 -13.70 10.79 -1.40
N ASP A 186 -13.19 11.91 -0.90
CA ASP A 186 -13.64 13.26 -1.26
C ASP A 186 -12.90 13.86 -2.48
N ASN A 187 -12.09 13.05 -3.18
CA ASN A 187 -11.26 13.48 -4.31
C ASN A 187 -10.31 14.67 -4.00
N ARG A 188 -9.84 14.75 -2.76
CA ARG A 188 -8.85 15.74 -2.31
C ARG A 188 -7.44 15.17 -2.40
N VAL A 189 -6.47 16.07 -2.60
CA VAL A 189 -5.05 15.72 -2.69
C VAL A 189 -4.56 15.13 -1.36
N VAL A 190 -3.98 13.93 -1.41
CA VAL A 190 -3.10 13.40 -0.36
C VAL A 190 -1.67 13.84 -0.65
N ALA A 191 -1.00 14.45 0.33
CA ALA A 191 0.38 14.92 0.15
C ALA A 191 1.32 13.73 -0.09
N PRO A 192 2.08 13.71 -1.21
CA PRO A 192 3.05 12.66 -1.47
C PRO A 192 4.29 12.82 -0.58
N GLY A 193 5.22 11.88 -0.71
CA GLY A 193 6.52 11.95 -0.04
C GLY A 193 6.50 11.40 1.38
N ARG A 194 7.66 11.47 2.04
CA ARG A 194 7.82 10.96 3.40
C ARG A 194 7.31 11.93 4.44
N HIS A 195 6.52 11.43 5.39
CA HIS A 195 6.01 12.19 6.53
C HIS A 195 6.61 11.65 7.83
N LYS A 196 7.87 12.00 8.11
CA LYS A 196 8.56 11.50 9.31
C LYS A 196 7.89 12.01 10.59
N PRO A 197 7.58 11.12 11.56
CA PRO A 197 7.07 11.54 12.86
C PRO A 197 8.09 12.44 13.56
N ARG A 198 7.62 13.53 14.18
CA ARG A 198 8.49 14.53 14.85
C ARG A 198 9.30 13.97 16.03
N SER A 199 8.84 12.88 16.65
CA SER A 199 9.53 12.25 17.77
C SER A 199 9.07 10.78 17.92
N PRO A 200 9.81 9.80 17.38
CA PRO A 200 9.51 8.40 17.67
C PRO A 200 9.70 8.16 19.18
N ARG A 201 8.72 7.54 19.84
CA ARG A 201 8.85 7.21 21.27
C ARG A 201 10.04 6.23 21.44
N ARG A 202 11.00 6.58 22.30
CA ARG A 202 12.25 5.82 22.53
C ARG A 202 11.96 4.34 22.83
N GLY A 203 12.71 3.42 22.22
CA GLY A 203 12.74 2.00 22.59
C GLY A 203 12.50 0.98 21.47
N LEU A 204 12.18 1.40 20.24
CA LEU A 204 12.00 0.48 19.13
C LEU A 204 13.32 0.10 18.45
N ARG A 205 13.50 -1.21 18.23
CA ARG A 205 14.68 -1.78 17.56
C ARG A 205 14.66 -1.38 16.09
N ALA A 206 15.81 -0.97 15.56
CA ALA A 206 15.97 -0.76 14.13
C ALA A 206 15.68 -2.05 13.35
N PHE A 207 14.85 -1.97 12.32
CA PHE A 207 14.64 -3.07 11.38
C PHE A 207 15.99 -3.40 10.73
N LYS A 208 16.48 -4.62 10.95
CA LYS A 208 17.66 -5.14 10.23
C LYS A 208 17.14 -5.83 8.98
N ALA A 209 17.26 -5.17 7.83
CA ALA A 209 17.05 -5.83 6.54
C ALA A 209 17.92 -7.09 6.46
N ILE A 210 17.38 -8.17 5.89
CA ILE A 210 18.14 -9.39 5.66
C ILE A 210 19.32 -9.01 4.75
N ARG A 211 20.56 -9.24 5.24
CA ARG A 211 21.71 -9.29 4.35
C ARG A 211 21.43 -10.40 3.34
N PRO A 212 21.48 -10.15 2.03
CA PRO A 212 21.31 -11.21 1.05
C PRO A 212 22.27 -12.34 1.42
N LEU A 213 21.76 -13.57 1.50
CA LEU A 213 22.58 -14.77 1.60
C LEU A 213 23.61 -14.67 0.48
N GLY A 214 24.89 -14.68 0.86
CA GLY A 214 25.98 -14.36 -0.03
C GLY A 214 26.11 -15.31 -1.21
N CYS A 215 26.94 -14.83 -2.14
CA CYS A 215 27.62 -15.52 -3.24
C CYS A 215 26.85 -15.72 -4.54
N TRP A 216 27.19 -14.89 -5.54
CA TRP A 216 27.92 -15.33 -6.75
C TRP A 216 28.89 -14.21 -7.18
N GLN A 217 30.00 -14.04 -6.45
CA GLN A 217 31.22 -13.45 -6.99
C GLN A 217 32.31 -14.51 -6.90
N SER A 218 32.49 -15.29 -7.96
CA SER A 218 33.78 -15.89 -8.37
C SER A 218 33.56 -17.01 -9.39
N CYS A 219 33.56 -16.65 -10.66
CA CYS A 219 34.01 -17.52 -11.76
C CYS A 219 34.41 -16.63 -12.94
N CYS A 220 35.54 -15.93 -12.78
CA CYS A 220 36.36 -15.48 -13.89
C CYS A 220 37.76 -16.07 -13.65
N PRO A 221 38.26 -16.95 -14.53
CA PRO A 221 39.63 -17.44 -14.41
C PRO A 221 40.60 -16.30 -14.79
N PRO A 222 41.84 -16.32 -14.27
CA PRO A 222 42.80 -15.27 -14.53
C PRO A 222 43.31 -15.38 -15.97
N HIS A 223 42.98 -14.41 -16.82
CA HIS A 223 43.75 -14.17 -18.04
C HIS A 223 45.14 -13.67 -17.61
N ARG A 224 46.11 -14.59 -17.64
CA ARG A 224 47.53 -14.23 -17.71
C ARG A 224 47.77 -13.53 -19.04
N ARG A 225 48.33 -12.32 -18.97
CA ARG A 225 49.09 -11.73 -20.06
C ARG A 225 50.46 -12.40 -20.11
N THR A 226 50.84 -12.86 -21.29
CA THR A 226 52.24 -13.05 -21.70
C THR A 226 52.30 -12.93 -23.21
N VAL A 227 53.05 -11.91 -23.66
CA VAL A 227 53.58 -11.57 -24.99
C VAL A 227 52.60 -11.57 -26.16
#